data_AF-A0A523DEY4-F1
#
_entry.id   AF-A0A523DEY4-F1
#
_cell.length_a   1.000
_cell.length_b   1.000
_cell.length_c   1.000
_cell.angle_alpha   90.00
_cell.angle_beta   90.00
_cell.angle_gamma   90.00
#
_symmetry.space_group_name_H-M   'P 1'
#
loop_
_entity.id
_entity.type
_entity.pdbx_description
1 polymer ?
#
loop_
_entity_poly.entity_id
_entity_poly.type
_entity_poly.pdbx_seq_one_letter_code
_entity_poly.pdbx_strand_id
1 'polypeptide(L)'
;MLSRRELLNGAALGGAPVLLGVEAGQNSQALQRVTGLLEDIRDELRVEHATCAVAICPAVGQVRRLQRTFLKSSRKFPDFIEVGIDVWDEVHDWQLETRQAVVIRRQSDGRYTLAFGPTILLLKPEAADDFVGYPYDNL
;
A
#
# COMPACT_ATOMS: atom_id res chain seq x y z
N MET A 1 31.38 -5.19 -22.21
CA MET A 1 30.03 -5.54 -22.68
C MET A 1 30.08 -6.96 -23.20
N LEU A 2 29.57 -7.92 -22.44
CA LEU A 2 29.57 -9.34 -22.81
C LEU A 2 28.32 -9.64 -23.65
N SER A 3 28.54 -10.30 -24.79
CA SER A 3 27.51 -10.53 -25.81
C SER A 3 26.68 -11.77 -25.46
N ARG A 4 25.36 -11.68 -25.66
CA ARG A 4 24.35 -12.74 -25.42
C ARG A 4 24.65 -14.08 -26.12
N ARG A 5 25.61 -14.10 -27.04
CA ARG A 5 25.98 -15.26 -27.85
C ARG A 5 26.94 -16.23 -27.15
N GLU A 6 27.60 -15.82 -26.07
CA GLU A 6 28.51 -16.70 -25.32
C GLU A 6 27.82 -17.54 -24.23
N LEU A 7 26.60 -17.17 -23.82
CA LEU A 7 25.84 -17.93 -22.81
C LEU A 7 25.06 -19.14 -23.37
N LEU A 8 24.96 -19.28 -24.69
CA LEU A 8 24.19 -20.37 -25.33
C LEU A 8 25.05 -21.56 -25.76
N ASN A 9 26.37 -21.46 -25.69
CA ASN A 9 27.29 -22.55 -26.10
C ASN A 9 27.81 -23.40 -24.92
N GLY A 10 27.34 -23.16 -23.70
CA GLY A 10 27.74 -23.90 -22.49
C GLY A 10 26.98 -25.20 -22.22
N ALA A 11 26.19 -25.71 -23.18
CA ALA A 11 25.35 -26.88 -23.02
C ALA A 11 25.81 -28.02 -23.95
N ALA A 12 26.93 -28.67 -23.63
CA ALA A 12 27.21 -30.01 -24.12
C ALA A 12 28.26 -30.72 -23.25
N LEU A 13 27.96 -31.98 -22.93
CA LEU A 13 28.85 -33.07 -22.50
C LEU A 13 29.03 -33.29 -20.98
N GLY A 14 28.19 -34.19 -20.46
CA GLY A 14 28.38 -34.88 -19.19
C GLY A 14 27.32 -35.98 -19.04
N GLY A 15 27.39 -37.02 -19.87
CA GLY A 15 26.44 -38.13 -19.88
C GLY A 15 26.63 -39.10 -18.71
N ALA A 16 25.53 -39.49 -18.08
CA ALA A 16 25.33 -40.77 -17.38
C ALA A 16 23.84 -41.15 -17.49
N PRO A 17 23.49 -42.44 -17.61
CA PRO A 17 22.22 -42.89 -18.18
C PRO A 17 21.05 -42.62 -17.24
N VAL A 18 19.92 -42.28 -17.86
CA VAL A 18 18.59 -42.33 -17.28
C VAL A 18 18.32 -43.78 -16.83
N LEU A 19 18.53 -44.06 -15.54
CA LEU A 19 17.74 -45.07 -14.84
C LEU A 19 16.47 -44.37 -14.38
N LEU A 20 15.34 -44.79 -14.94
CA LEU A 20 13.99 -44.41 -14.53
C LEU A 20 13.74 -44.81 -13.07
N GLY A 21 14.25 -44.00 -12.15
CA GLY A 21 13.80 -43.90 -10.77
C GLY A 21 12.92 -42.68 -10.66
N VAL A 22 11.62 -42.91 -10.46
CA VAL A 22 10.62 -41.87 -10.23
C VAL A 22 10.95 -41.13 -8.93
N GLU A 23 11.62 -39.98 -9.01
CA GLU A 23 11.68 -39.01 -7.90
C GLU A 23 10.52 -38.00 -8.00
N ALA A 24 9.29 -38.50 -8.07
CA ALA A 24 8.08 -37.69 -7.91
C ALA A 24 7.97 -37.04 -6.52
N GLY A 25 8.81 -37.45 -5.55
CA GLY A 25 8.84 -36.91 -4.19
C GLY A 25 9.72 -35.68 -3.97
N GLN A 26 10.77 -35.47 -4.78
CA GLN A 26 11.67 -34.32 -4.59
C GLN A 26 11.05 -33.02 -5.12
N ASN A 27 10.32 -33.10 -6.24
CA ASN A 27 9.70 -31.94 -6.87
C ASN A 27 8.53 -31.39 -6.05
N SER A 28 7.76 -32.26 -5.38
CA SER A 28 6.66 -31.86 -4.50
C SER A 28 7.16 -31.19 -3.21
N GLN A 29 8.24 -31.70 -2.60
CA GLN A 29 8.85 -31.08 -1.42
C GLN A 29 9.54 -29.75 -1.74
N ALA A 30 10.16 -29.62 -2.92
CA ALA A 30 10.72 -28.35 -3.38
C ALA A 30 9.61 -27.31 -3.63
N LEU A 31 8.51 -27.72 -4.27
CA LEU A 31 7.34 -26.85 -4.45
C LEU A 31 6.72 -26.42 -3.12
N GLN A 32 6.55 -27.34 -2.17
CA GLN A 32 6.03 -27.03 -0.83
C GLN A 32 6.90 -26.03 -0.07
N ARG A 33 8.23 -26.15 -0.19
CA ARG A 33 9.17 -25.18 0.39
C ARG A 33 9.06 -23.79 -0.26
N VAL A 34 8.93 -23.73 -1.59
CA VAL A 34 8.76 -22.46 -2.30
C VAL A 34 7.42 -21.80 -1.95
N THR A 35 6.34 -22.58 -1.84
CA THR A 35 5.04 -22.04 -1.42
C THR A 35 5.05 -21.55 0.02
N GLY A 36 5.71 -22.27 0.94
CA GLY A 36 5.87 -21.81 2.32
C GLY A 36 6.66 -20.50 2.41
N LEU A 37 7.78 -20.38 1.68
CA LEU A 37 8.55 -19.13 1.63
C LEU A 37 7.74 -17.95 1.04
N LEU A 38 6.87 -18.21 0.06
CA LEU A 38 5.98 -17.19 -0.50
C LEU A 38 4.90 -16.75 0.50
N GLU A 39 4.37 -17.67 1.30
CA GLU A 39 3.43 -17.37 2.38
C GLU A 39 4.11 -16.54 3.48
N ASP A 40 5.33 -16.91 3.89
CA ASP A 40 6.12 -16.15 4.86
C ASP A 40 6.42 -14.73 4.36
N ILE A 41 6.85 -14.58 3.10
CA ILE A 41 7.08 -13.26 2.49
C ILE A 41 5.78 -12.44 2.43
N ARG A 42 4.66 -13.08 2.10
CA ARG A 42 3.35 -12.40 2.06
C ARG A 42 2.95 -11.90 3.44
N ASP A 43 3.17 -12.70 4.47
CA ASP A 43 2.77 -12.37 5.84
C ASP A 43 3.70 -11.30 6.43
N GLU A 44 5.01 -11.34 6.14
CA GLU A 44 5.96 -10.27 6.51
C GLU A 44 5.61 -8.95 5.82
N LEU A 45 5.30 -8.98 4.51
CA LEU A 45 4.86 -7.79 3.77
C LEU A 45 3.53 -7.23 4.30
N ARG A 46 2.64 -8.07 4.82
CA ARG A 46 1.40 -7.60 5.45
C ARG A 46 1.68 -6.86 6.75
N VAL A 47 2.63 -7.33 7.55
CA VAL A 47 3.03 -6.67 8.80
C VAL A 47 3.72 -5.35 8.49
N GLU A 48 4.67 -5.32 7.57
CA GLU A 48 5.35 -4.09 7.09
C GLU A 48 4.36 -3.06 6.52
N HIS A 49 3.37 -3.50 5.73
CA HIS A 49 2.37 -2.62 5.13
C HIS A 49 1.23 -2.24 6.10
N ALA A 50 1.14 -2.87 7.28
CA ALA A 50 0.18 -2.48 8.31
C ALA A 50 0.63 -1.20 9.03
N THR A 51 1.92 -0.91 9.02
CA THR A 51 2.47 0.34 9.53
C THR A 51 2.48 1.43 8.47
N CYS A 52 1.94 2.60 8.81
CA CYS A 52 2.02 3.77 7.95
C CYS A 52 3.48 4.26 7.89
N ALA A 53 4.19 3.94 6.81
CA ALA A 53 5.51 4.48 6.50
C ALA A 53 5.41 5.49 5.35
N VAL A 54 6.37 6.42 5.26
CA VAL A 54 6.45 7.45 4.19
C VAL A 54 6.11 6.93 2.78
N ALA A 55 6.59 5.72 2.43
CA ALA A 55 6.37 5.12 1.11
C ALA A 55 5.06 4.32 0.99
N ILE A 56 4.54 3.78 2.10
CA ILE A 56 3.46 2.79 2.14
C ILE A 56 2.55 3.13 3.32
N CYS A 57 1.69 4.13 3.15
CA CYS A 57 0.67 4.43 4.14
C CYS A 57 -0.73 4.16 3.56
N PRO A 58 -1.43 3.10 3.99
CA PRO A 58 -2.73 2.72 3.46
C PRO A 58 -3.78 3.83 3.53
N ALA A 59 -3.92 4.51 4.68
CA ALA A 59 -4.84 5.64 4.85
C ALA A 59 -4.57 6.76 3.84
N VAL A 60 -3.31 7.18 3.70
CA VAL A 60 -2.91 8.19 2.72
C VAL A 60 -3.20 7.73 1.28
N GLY A 61 -2.95 6.45 0.98
CA GLY A 61 -3.27 5.85 -0.31
C GLY A 61 -4.77 5.91 -0.64
N GLN A 62 -5.62 5.65 0.35
CA GLN A 62 -7.07 5.73 0.24
C GLN A 62 -7.57 7.16 0.04
N VAL A 63 -7.12 8.12 0.85
CA VAL A 63 -7.45 9.55 0.70
C VAL A 63 -7.04 10.05 -0.69
N ARG A 64 -5.80 9.77 -1.13
CA ARG A 64 -5.32 10.16 -2.46
C ARG A 64 -6.10 9.50 -3.60
N ARG A 65 -6.56 8.26 -3.43
CA ARG A 65 -7.39 7.57 -4.43
C ARG A 65 -8.72 8.29 -4.61
N LEU A 66 -9.35 8.72 -3.52
CA LEU A 66 -10.59 9.48 -3.55
C LEU A 66 -10.39 10.87 -4.17
N GLN A 67 -9.35 11.60 -3.77
CA GLN A 67 -8.97 12.88 -4.38
C GLN A 67 -8.78 12.76 -5.90
N ARG A 68 -8.05 11.73 -6.37
CA ARG A 68 -7.86 11.48 -7.81
C ARG A 68 -9.16 11.16 -8.53
N THR A 69 -10.05 10.41 -7.88
CA THR A 69 -11.35 10.04 -8.46
C THR A 69 -12.22 11.28 -8.62
N PHE A 70 -12.28 12.12 -7.58
CA PHE A 70 -13.00 13.39 -7.62
C PHE A 70 -12.41 14.35 -8.66
N LEU A 71 -11.08 14.49 -8.72
CA LEU A 71 -10.39 15.33 -9.68
C LEU A 71 -10.74 14.97 -11.14
N LYS A 72 -10.88 13.68 -11.44
CA LYS A 72 -11.25 13.22 -12.78
C LYS A 72 -12.67 13.63 -13.18
N SER A 73 -13.61 13.73 -12.23
CA SER A 73 -14.99 14.11 -12.52
C SER A 73 -15.24 15.62 -12.45
N SER A 74 -14.65 16.31 -11.47
CA SER A 74 -14.93 17.73 -11.18
C SER A 74 -13.88 18.70 -11.74
N ARG A 75 -12.72 18.20 -12.20
CA ARG A 75 -11.54 19.00 -12.60
C ARG A 75 -10.95 19.86 -11.48
N LYS A 76 -11.27 19.57 -10.21
CA LYS A 76 -10.62 20.16 -9.04
C LYS A 76 -10.43 19.14 -7.92
N PHE A 77 -9.61 19.45 -6.92
CA PHE A 77 -9.56 18.65 -5.70
C PHE A 77 -10.83 18.88 -4.86
N PRO A 78 -11.28 17.87 -4.10
CA PRO A 78 -12.39 18.05 -3.18
C PRO A 78 -11.97 18.95 -2.03
N ASP A 79 -12.90 19.77 -1.54
CA ASP A 79 -12.65 20.62 -0.38
C ASP A 79 -12.58 19.79 0.91
N PHE A 80 -13.47 18.80 1.05
CA PHE A 80 -13.59 17.99 2.27
C PHE A 80 -13.65 16.49 1.99
N ILE A 81 -13.09 15.71 2.92
CA ILE A 81 -13.31 14.27 3.05
C ILE A 81 -13.51 13.97 4.53
N GLU A 82 -14.60 13.30 4.88
CA GLU A 82 -14.83 12.82 6.24
C GLU A 82 -14.04 11.54 6.49
N VAL A 83 -13.42 11.42 7.66
CA VAL A 83 -12.63 10.23 8.04
C VAL A 83 -12.83 9.86 9.51
N GLY A 84 -12.64 8.58 9.82
CA GLY A 84 -12.57 8.04 11.18
C GLY A 84 -11.23 8.35 11.86
N ILE A 85 -11.12 7.97 13.13
CA ILE A 85 -9.99 8.33 13.98
C ILE A 85 -8.66 7.66 13.57
N ASP A 86 -8.69 6.39 13.15
CA ASP A 86 -7.45 5.69 12.76
C ASP A 86 -6.88 6.29 11.48
N VAL A 87 -7.73 6.56 10.48
CA VAL A 87 -7.32 7.21 9.23
C VAL A 87 -6.78 8.61 9.51
N TRP A 88 -7.38 9.33 10.46
CA TRP A 88 -6.91 10.64 10.87
C TRP A 88 -5.51 10.61 11.44
N ASP A 89 -5.28 9.75 12.43
CA ASP A 89 -4.03 9.63 13.14
C ASP A 89 -2.92 9.12 12.19
N GLU A 90 -3.21 8.14 11.34
CA GLU A 90 -2.27 7.67 10.31
C GLU A 90 -1.87 8.78 9.33
N VAL A 91 -2.82 9.60 8.86
CA VAL A 91 -2.50 10.71 7.95
C VAL A 91 -1.70 11.80 8.67
N HIS A 92 -2.05 12.11 9.92
CA HIS A 92 -1.31 13.04 10.75
C HIS A 92 0.13 12.59 10.95
N ASP A 93 0.34 11.33 11.34
CA ASP A 93 1.65 10.75 11.60
C ASP A 93 2.48 10.71 10.31
N TRP A 94 1.88 10.33 9.18
CA TRP A 94 2.53 10.42 7.88
C TRP A 94 2.98 11.85 7.53
N GLN A 95 2.19 12.88 7.87
CA GLN A 95 2.58 14.27 7.64
C GLN A 95 3.77 14.68 8.52
N LEU A 96 3.82 14.21 9.77
CA LEU A 96 4.96 14.42 10.66
C LEU A 96 6.23 13.76 10.10
N GLU A 97 6.13 12.49 9.68
CA GLU A 97 7.26 11.74 9.10
C GLU A 97 7.78 12.39 7.81
N THR A 98 6.87 12.82 6.94
CA THR A 98 7.22 13.49 5.68
C THR A 98 7.55 14.96 5.83
N ARG A 99 7.52 15.50 7.06
CA ARG A 99 7.77 16.91 7.38
C ARG A 99 6.88 17.87 6.59
N GLN A 100 5.65 17.46 6.30
CA GLN A 100 4.64 18.35 5.77
C GLN A 100 4.11 19.27 6.87
N ALA A 101 3.69 20.47 6.50
CA ALA A 101 3.08 21.39 7.44
C ALA A 101 1.74 20.81 7.93
N VAL A 102 1.67 20.47 9.22
CA VAL A 102 0.46 19.99 9.87
C VAL A 102 -0.36 21.20 10.33
N VAL A 103 -1.57 21.35 9.78
CA VAL A 103 -2.53 22.38 10.20
C VAL A 103 -3.77 21.68 10.72
N ILE A 104 -3.87 21.61 12.04
CA ILE A 104 -5.06 21.11 12.75
C ILE A 104 -5.86 22.32 13.23
N ARG A 105 -7.18 22.30 13.03
CA ARG A 105 -8.10 23.28 13.60
C ARG A 105 -9.28 22.57 14.23
N ARG A 106 -9.95 23.27 15.14
CA ARG A 106 -11.25 22.87 15.67
C ARG A 106 -12.29 23.80 15.08
N GLN A 107 -13.29 23.24 14.42
CA GLN A 107 -14.38 23.98 13.82
C GLN A 107 -15.41 24.37 14.89
N SER A 108 -16.29 25.33 14.55
CA SER A 108 -17.33 25.85 15.45
C SER A 108 -18.35 24.79 15.88
N ASP A 109 -18.53 23.73 15.08
CA ASP A 109 -19.35 22.56 15.39
C ASP A 109 -18.65 21.57 16.34
N GLY A 110 -17.40 21.84 16.72
CA GLY A 110 -16.60 21.03 17.61
C GLY A 110 -15.79 19.93 16.93
N ARG A 111 -15.93 19.74 15.61
CA ARG A 111 -15.15 18.76 14.84
C ARG A 111 -13.71 19.23 14.63
N TYR A 112 -12.79 18.27 14.52
CA TYR A 112 -11.40 18.56 14.18
C TYR A 112 -11.21 18.49 12.65
N THR A 113 -10.38 19.38 12.13
CA THR A 113 -10.01 19.49 10.70
C THR A 113 -8.50 19.35 10.55
N LEU A 114 -8.03 18.57 9.57
CA LEU A 114 -6.61 18.39 9.23
C LEU A 114 -6.40 18.74 7.76
N ALA A 115 -5.53 19.70 7.48
CA ALA A 115 -5.21 20.06 6.11
C ALA A 115 -4.30 19.01 5.46
N PHE A 116 -4.77 18.36 4.40
CA PHE A 116 -4.04 17.37 3.62
C PHE A 116 -3.88 17.82 2.16
N GLY A 117 -2.85 18.64 1.93
CA GLY A 117 -2.66 19.30 0.64
C GLY A 117 -3.80 20.28 0.33
N PRO A 118 -4.53 20.12 -0.79
CA PRO A 118 -5.66 20.98 -1.14
C PRO A 118 -7.00 20.59 -0.49
N THR A 119 -7.06 19.44 0.20
CA THR A 119 -8.29 18.91 0.81
C THR A 119 -8.19 18.99 2.33
N ILE A 120 -9.30 19.28 2.99
CA ILE A 120 -9.43 19.24 4.45
C ILE A 120 -10.04 17.90 4.83
N LEU A 121 -9.37 17.14 5.68
CA LEU A 121 -9.96 15.99 6.33
C LEU A 121 -10.82 16.47 7.50
N LEU A 122 -12.03 15.94 7.63
CA LEU A 122 -12.95 16.23 8.74
C LEU A 122 -13.09 14.99 9.62
N LEU A 123 -12.69 15.09 10.89
CA LEU A 123 -12.76 13.99 11.83
C LEU A 123 -14.23 13.72 12.22
N LYS A 124 -14.66 12.48 12.01
CA LYS A 124 -15.94 11.94 12.50
C LYS A 124 -15.68 10.92 13.61
N PRO A 125 -15.63 11.35 14.89
CA PRO A 125 -15.40 10.44 16.01
C PRO A 125 -16.54 9.43 16.20
N GLU A 126 -17.71 9.68 15.62
CA GLU A 126 -18.87 8.78 15.67
C GLU A 126 -18.89 7.69 14.58
N ALA A 127 -18.01 7.79 13.58
CA ALA A 127 -17.91 6.80 12.51
C ALA A 127 -17.05 5.60 12.94
N ALA A 128 -16.98 4.57 12.09
CA ALA A 128 -16.00 3.49 12.30
C ALA A 128 -14.56 4.05 12.27
N ASP A 129 -13.64 3.42 12.99
CA ASP A 129 -12.29 3.96 13.17
C ASP A 129 -11.53 4.08 11.83
N ASP A 130 -11.68 3.10 10.93
CA ASP A 130 -11.11 3.05 9.58
C ASP A 130 -11.97 3.75 8.50
N PHE A 131 -13.00 4.49 8.92
CA PHE A 131 -13.96 5.09 8.00
C PHE A 131 -13.32 6.11 7.06
N VAL A 132 -13.68 6.06 5.78
CA VAL A 132 -13.40 7.13 4.81
C VAL A 132 -14.64 7.41 3.98
N GLY A 133 -15.18 8.61 4.15
CA GLY A 133 -16.38 9.10 3.47
C GLY A 133 -16.13 9.52 2.02
N TYR A 134 -17.22 9.84 1.33
CA TYR A 134 -17.16 10.38 -0.03
C TYR A 134 -16.63 11.81 -0.01
N PRO A 135 -15.79 12.21 -0.99
CA PRO A 135 -15.36 13.60 -1.09
C PRO A 135 -16.50 14.51 -1.52
N TYR A 136 -16.52 15.71 -0.94
CA TYR A 136 -17.50 16.74 -1.27
C TYR A 136 -16.89 18.13 -1.19
N ASP A 137 -17.56 19.08 -1.82
CA ASP A 137 -17.21 20.50 -1.79
C ASP A 137 -18.10 21.24 -0.81
N ASN A 138 -17.64 22.40 -0.34
CA ASN A 138 -18.57 23.34 0.29
C ASN A 138 -19.52 23.86 -0.80
N LEU A 139 -20.84 23.74 -0.55
CA LEU A 139 -21.88 24.36 -1.39
C LEU A 139 -21.85 25.89 -1.27
#